data_AF-A0A9P1MC95-F1
#
_entry.id   AF-A0A9P1MC95-F1
#
_cell.length_a   1.000
_cell.length_b   1.000
_cell.length_c   1.000
_cell.angle_alpha   90.00
_cell.angle_beta   90.00
_cell.angle_gamma   90.00
#
_symmetry.space_group_name_H-M   'P 1'
#
loop_
_entity.id
_entity.type
_entity.pdbx_description
1 polymer ?
#
loop_
_entity_poly.entity_id
_entity_poly.type
_entity_poly.pdbx_seq_one_letter_code
_entity_poly.pdbx_strand_id
1 'polypeptide(L)'
;MAAAGFVDIEEKWIKVPAGAWPLDAKQKEIGTFAAFAVDRDIEGFIGFVSSVQGWTKEEVAVYTAQLRRELRSRKHHVWYWQKIVWGRKPESSS
;
A
#
# COMPACT_ATOMS: atom_id res chain seq x y z
N MET A 1 9.58 15.58 -6.29
CA MET A 1 9.28 15.55 -7.73
C MET A 1 9.56 16.91 -8.37
N ALA A 2 8.91 18.00 -7.94
CA ALA A 2 9.21 19.32 -8.48
C ALA A 2 10.68 19.73 -8.30
N ALA A 3 11.24 19.56 -7.10
CA ALA A 3 12.66 19.81 -6.82
C ALA A 3 13.62 18.92 -7.62
N ALA A 4 13.13 17.81 -8.20
CA ALA A 4 13.90 16.92 -9.07
C ALA A 4 13.70 17.24 -10.57
N GLY A 5 13.03 18.35 -10.90
CA GLY A 5 12.84 18.83 -12.28
C GLY A 5 11.72 18.16 -13.06
N PHE A 6 10.82 17.40 -12.42
CA PHE A 6 9.64 16.84 -13.08
C PHE A 6 8.59 17.93 -13.35
N VAL A 7 7.95 17.85 -14.52
CA VAL A 7 6.83 18.70 -14.96
C VAL A 7 5.53 17.90 -14.97
N ASP A 8 4.39 18.59 -15.10
CA ASP A 8 3.05 17.97 -15.18
C ASP A 8 2.79 16.98 -14.03
N ILE A 9 3.04 17.43 -12.79
CA ILE A 9 2.89 16.58 -11.61
C ILE A 9 1.41 16.49 -11.25
N GLU A 10 0.89 15.26 -11.23
CA GLU A 10 -0.48 14.97 -10.85
C GLU A 10 -0.53 14.02 -9.67
N GLU A 11 -1.54 14.19 -8.82
CA GLU A 11 -1.83 13.30 -7.72
C GLU A 11 -3.27 12.81 -7.75
N LYS A 12 -3.45 11.53 -7.38
CA LYS A 12 -4.76 10.92 -7.26
C LYS A 12 -4.82 10.01 -6.05
N TRP A 13 -5.88 10.17 -5.28
CA TRP A 13 -6.24 9.22 -4.24
C TRP A 13 -7.13 8.14 -4.82
N ILE A 14 -6.77 6.88 -4.60
CA ILE A 14 -7.59 5.74 -4.95
C ILE A 14 -7.86 4.89 -3.71
N LYS A 15 -9.07 4.32 -3.67
CA LYS A 15 -9.42 3.30 -2.68
C LYS A 15 -8.91 1.96 -3.18
N VAL A 16 -7.98 1.36 -2.46
CA VAL A 16 -7.37 0.07 -2.81
C VAL A 16 -7.97 -1.01 -1.92
N PRO A 17 -8.71 -1.98 -2.48
CA PRO A 17 -9.12 -3.15 -1.73
C PRO A 17 -7.89 -4.00 -1.37
N ALA A 18 -7.95 -4.73 -0.26
CA ALA A 18 -6.98 -5.78 0.07
C ALA A 18 -7.73 -7.11 0.06
N GLY A 19 -7.63 -7.83 -1.05
CA GLY A 19 -8.27 -9.12 -1.30
C GLY A 19 -9.22 -9.11 -2.51
N ALA A 20 -9.66 -10.31 -2.89
CA ALA A 20 -10.47 -10.55 -4.08
C ALA A 20 -11.99 -10.46 -3.83
N TRP A 21 -12.42 -9.67 -2.83
CA TRP A 21 -13.84 -9.49 -2.47
C TRP A 21 -14.62 -8.52 -3.37
N PRO A 22 -14.02 -7.53 -4.09
CA PRO A 22 -14.77 -6.67 -4.99
C PRO A 22 -15.46 -7.47 -6.12
N LEU A 23 -16.65 -7.02 -6.50
CA LEU A 23 -17.38 -7.58 -7.65
C LEU A 23 -16.82 -7.10 -8.98
N ASP A 24 -16.36 -5.84 -9.03
CA ASP A 24 -15.71 -5.28 -10.22
C ASP A 24 -14.39 -6.01 -10.51
N ALA A 25 -14.23 -6.48 -11.75
CA ALA A 25 -13.11 -7.32 -12.14
C ALA A 25 -11.75 -6.61 -11.95
N LYS A 26 -11.69 -5.31 -12.28
CA LYS A 26 -10.46 -4.52 -12.14
C LYS A 26 -10.11 -4.28 -10.68
N GLN A 27 -11.08 -3.93 -9.83
CA GLN A 27 -10.86 -3.78 -8.40
C GLN A 27 -10.46 -5.11 -7.74
N LYS A 28 -11.01 -6.23 -8.22
CA LYS A 28 -10.64 -7.57 -7.74
C LYS A 28 -9.20 -7.92 -8.06
N GLU A 29 -8.74 -7.60 -9.26
CA GLU A 29 -7.35 -7.79 -9.68
C GLU A 29 -6.40 -6.91 -8.83
N ILE A 30 -6.70 -5.60 -8.74
CA ILE A 30 -5.95 -4.66 -7.89
C ILE A 30 -5.88 -5.19 -6.45
N GLY A 31 -7.01 -5.63 -5.90
CA GLY A 31 -7.08 -6.12 -4.53
C GLY A 31 -6.31 -7.41 -4.30
N THR A 32 -6.24 -8.27 -5.31
CA THR A 32 -5.45 -9.51 -5.25
C THR A 32 -3.95 -9.19 -5.18
N PHE A 33 -3.47 -8.29 -6.04
CA PHE A 33 -2.08 -7.84 -6.00
C PHE A 33 -1.74 -7.07 -4.72
N ALA A 34 -2.64 -6.19 -4.27
CA ALA A 34 -2.45 -5.45 -3.02
C ALA A 34 -2.36 -6.40 -1.81
N ALA A 35 -3.24 -7.40 -1.71
CA ALA A 35 -3.17 -8.40 -0.65
C ALA A 35 -1.87 -9.20 -0.70
N PHE A 36 -1.43 -9.58 -1.90
CA PHE A 36 -0.15 -10.27 -2.08
C PHE A 36 1.04 -9.43 -1.64
N ALA A 37 1.08 -8.14 -2.02
CA ALA A 37 2.14 -7.22 -1.64
C ALA A 37 2.23 -7.06 -0.11
N VAL A 38 1.08 -6.83 0.55
CA VAL A 38 1.03 -6.69 2.02
C VAL A 38 1.44 -7.98 2.70
N ASP A 39 0.93 -9.14 2.27
CA ASP A 39 1.25 -10.43 2.90
C ASP A 39 2.74 -10.79 2.85
N ARG A 40 3.44 -10.35 1.79
CA ARG A 40 4.87 -10.59 1.57
C ARG A 40 5.78 -9.67 2.39
N ASP A 41 5.32 -8.49 2.78
CA ASP A 41 6.14 -7.51 3.52
C ASP A 41 5.34 -6.73 4.58
N ILE A 42 4.66 -7.44 5.48
CA ILE A 42 3.87 -6.82 6.54
C ILE A 42 4.72 -5.89 7.42
N GLU A 43 5.96 -6.27 7.72
CA GLU A 43 6.86 -5.47 8.55
C GLU A 43 7.20 -4.13 7.88
N GLY A 44 7.43 -4.11 6.57
CA GLY A 44 7.60 -2.87 5.81
C GLY A 44 6.36 -1.98 5.86
N PHE A 45 5.15 -2.56 5.78
CA PHE A 45 3.90 -1.80 5.87
C PHE A 45 3.65 -1.17 7.25
N ILE A 46 4.10 -1.80 8.33
CA ILE A 46 3.91 -1.29 9.70
C ILE A 46 5.11 -0.51 10.23
N GLY A 47 6.25 -0.53 9.53
CA GLY A 47 7.53 -0.01 10.02
C GLY A 47 7.49 1.45 10.47
N PHE A 48 6.76 2.31 9.75
CA PHE A 48 6.57 3.70 10.17
C PHE A 48 5.80 3.80 11.50
N VAL A 49 4.68 3.08 11.61
CA VAL A 49 3.81 3.13 12.79
C VAL A 49 4.51 2.50 13.99
N SER A 50 5.15 1.34 13.82
CA SER A 50 5.87 0.66 14.90
C SER A 50 7.05 1.50 15.39
N SER A 51 7.76 2.19 14.50
CA SER A 51 8.85 3.10 14.87
C SER A 51 8.35 4.31 15.65
N VAL A 52 7.28 4.97 15.18
CA VAL A 52 6.69 6.14 15.87
C VAL A 52 6.16 5.76 17.25
N GLN A 53 5.60 4.56 17.39
CA GLN A 53 5.06 4.04 18.65
C GLN A 53 6.13 3.42 19.56
N GLY A 54 7.39 3.33 19.12
CA GLY A 54 8.50 2.80 19.91
C GLY A 54 8.41 1.29 20.19
N TRP A 55 7.79 0.52 19.30
CA TRP A 55 7.62 -0.93 19.50
C TRP A 55 8.96 -1.66 19.49
N THR A 56 9.06 -2.65 20.37
CA THR A 56 10.12 -3.64 20.37
C THR A 56 10.01 -4.58 19.16
N LYS A 57 11.10 -5.30 18.86
CA LYS A 57 11.11 -6.28 17.75
C LYS A 57 10.10 -7.41 18.01
N GLU A 58 9.95 -7.80 19.27
CA GLU A 58 9.02 -8.82 19.71
C GLU A 58 7.57 -8.39 19.48
N GLU A 59 7.21 -7.15 19.82
CA GLU A 59 5.87 -6.59 19.55
C GLU A 59 5.57 -6.50 18.06
N VAL A 60 6.55 -6.08 17.24
CA VAL A 60 6.44 -6.06 15.77
C VAL A 60 6.20 -7.46 15.22
N ALA A 61 6.91 -8.47 15.72
CA ALA A 61 6.76 -9.85 15.28
C ALA A 61 5.39 -10.43 15.65
N VAL A 62 4.93 -10.18 16.88
CA VAL A 62 3.60 -10.62 17.36
C VAL A 62 2.49 -9.96 16.54
N TYR A 63 2.56 -8.65 16.34
CA TYR A 63 1.56 -7.92 15.55
C TYR A 63 1.55 -8.38 14.09
N THR A 64 2.72 -8.57 13.48
CA THR A 64 2.85 -9.08 12.11
C THR A 64 2.19 -10.44 11.95
N ALA A 65 2.39 -11.36 12.91
CA ALA A 65 1.77 -12.67 12.88
C ALA A 65 0.23 -12.59 12.95
N GLN A 66 -0.30 -11.70 13.80
CA GLN A 66 -1.74 -11.45 13.92
C GLN A 66 -2.31 -10.83 12.64
N LEU A 67 -1.69 -9.77 12.12
CA LEU A 67 -2.14 -9.09 10.91
C LEU A 67 -2.13 -10.03 9.69
N ARG A 68 -1.11 -10.89 9.56
CA ARG A 68 -1.05 -11.93 8.52
C ARG A 68 -2.25 -12.86 8.58
N ARG A 69 -2.61 -13.31 9.78
CA ARG A 69 -3.77 -14.18 9.99
C ARG A 69 -5.06 -13.48 9.57
N GLU A 70 -5.24 -12.22 9.97
CA GLU A 70 -6.45 -11.46 9.65
C GLU A 70 -6.58 -11.14 8.16
N LEU A 71 -5.49 -10.76 7.49
CA LEU A 71 -5.47 -10.52 6.04
C LEU A 71 -5.87 -11.77 5.24
N ARG A 72 -5.45 -12.94 5.68
CA ARG A 72 -5.76 -14.23 5.04
C ARG A 72 -7.15 -14.77 5.39
N SER A 73 -7.77 -14.28 6.48
CA SER A 73 -9.03 -14.81 6.99
C SER A 73 -10.23 -14.66 6.04
N ARG A 74 -10.15 -13.78 5.04
CA ARG A 74 -11.24 -13.39 4.12
C ARG A 74 -12.53 -12.93 4.83
N LYS A 75 -12.51 -12.73 6.15
CA LYS A 75 -13.68 -12.29 6.94
C LYS A 75 -13.96 -10.81 6.79
N HIS A 76 -12.94 -10.05 6.43
CA HIS A 76 -12.98 -8.59 6.39
C HIS A 76 -12.81 -8.10 4.95
N HIS A 77 -13.63 -7.13 4.55
CA HIS A 77 -13.46 -6.39 3.29
C HIS A 77 -12.51 -5.21 3.50
N VAL A 78 -11.25 -5.55 3.80
CA VAL A 78 -10.21 -4.55 4.10
C VAL A 78 -9.92 -3.72 2.85
N TRP A 79 -9.67 -2.44 3.06
CA TRP A 79 -9.23 -1.49 2.04
C TRP A 79 -8.39 -0.38 2.68
N TYR A 80 -7.59 0.30 1.88
CA TYR A 80 -6.82 1.48 2.30
C TYR A 80 -6.82 2.56 1.21
N TRP A 81 -6.49 3.79 1.59
CA TRP A 81 -6.28 4.88 0.64
C TRP A 81 -4.84 4.86 0.14
N GLN A 82 -4.65 4.80 -1.18
CA GLN A 82 -3.35 4.94 -1.81
C GLN A 82 -3.31 6.28 -2.54
N LYS A 83 -2.33 7.12 -2.20
CA LYS A 83 -1.96 8.27 -3.02
C LYS A 83 -1.04 7.79 -4.14
N ILE A 84 -1.46 8.00 -5.37
CA ILE A 84 -0.63 7.81 -6.57
C ILE A 84 -0.19 9.20 -7.00
N VAL A 85 1.11 9.38 -7.20
CA VAL A 85 1.67 10.64 -7.70
C VAL A 85 2.61 10.32 -8.84
N TRP A 86 2.42 11.00 -9.96
CA TRP A 86 3.26 10.85 -11.16
C TRP A 86 3.58 12.22 -11.72
N GLY A 87 4.66 12.28 -12.51
CA GLY A 87 5.09 13.46 -13.21
C GLY A 87 5.94 13.06 -14.39
N ARG A 88 6.06 13.94 -15.38
CA ARG A 88 6.80 13.70 -16.61
C ARG A 88 8.17 14.37 -16.55
N LYS A 89 9.18 13.77 -17.19
CA LYS A 89 10.46 14.45 -17.40
C LYS A 89 10.27 15.55 -18.47
N PRO A 90 10.79 16.77 -18.29
CA PRO A 90 10.71 17.80 -19.31
C PRO A 90 11.37 17.32 -20.60
N GLU A 91 10.80 17.67 -21.74
CA GLU A 91 11.44 17.46 -23.03
C GLU A 91 12.72 18.30 -23.06
N SER A 92 13.85 17.66 -23.36
CA SER A 92 15.11 18.36 -23.56
C SER A 92 14.90 19.37 -24.69
N SER A 93 14.94 20.66 -24.36
CA SER A 93 15.02 21.72 -25.36
C SER A 93 16.29 21.45 -26.18
N SER A 94 16.12 21.06 -27.44
CA SER A 94 17.22 20.95 -28.40
C SER A 94 17.69 22.34 -28.82
#